data_AF-A0A9N8RT77-F1
#
_entry.id   AF-A0A9N8RT77-F1
#
_cell.length_a   1.000
_cell.length_b   1.000
_cell.length_c   1.000
_cell.angle_alpha   90.00
_cell.angle_beta   90.00
_cell.angle_gamma   90.00
#
_symmetry.space_group_name_H-M   'P 1'
#
loop_
_entity.id
_entity.type
_entity.pdbx_description
1 polymer ?
#
loop_
_entity_poly.entity_id
_entity_poly.type
_entity_poly.pdbx_seq_one_letter_code
_entity_poly.pdbx_strand_id
1 'polypeptide(L)'
;MSVRFVARMLALPLAFLSVVTSLAAHGEPVPESQWQASQATLFTLVQDGYRIVSVIEERRGEANSTQTFYLQREQGAFKCIEQHQIEPKTHASEAQFACFELAQPFSTKVK
;
A
#
# COMPACT_ATOMS: atom_id res chain seq x y z
N MET A 1 41.65 72.42 -1.07
CA MET A 1 42.33 71.19 -1.54
C MET A 1 41.26 70.18 -1.89
N SER A 2 41.21 69.74 -3.14
CA SER A 2 40.24 68.76 -3.64
C SER A 2 40.47 67.38 -3.04
N VAL A 3 39.40 66.69 -2.65
CA VAL A 3 39.33 65.24 -2.83
C VAL A 3 37.92 64.89 -3.30
N ARG A 4 37.83 64.39 -4.54
CA ARG A 4 36.64 63.77 -5.11
C ARG A 4 36.63 62.30 -4.69
N PHE A 5 35.50 61.79 -4.22
CA PHE A 5 35.24 60.36 -4.28
C PHE A 5 33.83 60.12 -4.81
N VAL A 6 33.80 59.72 -6.08
CA VAL A 6 32.67 59.06 -6.73
C VAL A 6 32.89 57.57 -6.51
N ALA A 7 31.93 56.89 -5.90
CA ALA A 7 31.78 55.45 -6.08
C ALA A 7 30.32 55.07 -5.85
N ARG A 8 29.58 55.09 -6.96
CA ARG A 8 28.25 54.55 -7.12
C ARG A 8 28.39 53.03 -7.20
N MET A 9 27.80 52.28 -6.27
CA MET A 9 27.43 50.88 -6.52
C MET A 9 26.30 50.50 -5.56
N LEU A 10 25.07 50.68 -6.02
CA LEU A 10 23.91 50.00 -5.48
C LEU A 10 24.15 48.50 -5.69
N ALA A 11 24.51 47.80 -4.63
CA ALA A 11 24.56 46.36 -4.64
C ALA A 11 23.12 45.84 -4.73
N LEU A 12 22.69 45.49 -5.94
CA LEU A 12 21.50 44.66 -6.14
C LEU A 12 21.77 43.31 -5.45
N PRO A 13 20.92 42.85 -4.52
CA PRO A 13 20.94 41.46 -4.14
C PRO A 13 20.46 40.66 -5.36
N LEU A 14 21.39 39.99 -6.05
CA LEU A 14 21.08 38.93 -7.00
C LEU A 14 20.31 37.85 -6.23
N ALA A 15 18.98 37.87 -6.37
CA ALA A 15 18.13 36.79 -5.90
C ALA A 15 18.51 35.52 -6.68
N PHE A 16 19.25 34.63 -6.03
CA PHE A 16 19.45 33.28 -6.54
C PHE A 16 18.09 32.56 -6.53
N LEU A 17 17.44 32.50 -7.69
CA LEU A 17 16.33 31.61 -7.96
C LEU A 17 16.88 30.18 -8.03
N SER A 18 16.95 29.52 -6.87
CA SER A 18 17.11 28.07 -6.80
C SER A 18 15.82 27.43 -7.30
N VAL A 19 15.76 27.12 -8.59
CA VAL A 19 14.75 26.20 -9.13
C VAL A 19 15.07 24.83 -8.55
N VAL A 20 14.42 24.49 -7.44
CA VAL A 20 14.36 23.11 -6.94
C VAL A 20 13.29 22.41 -7.77
N THR A 21 13.66 21.84 -8.91
CA THR A 21 12.86 20.80 -9.54
C THR A 21 12.98 19.54 -8.70
N SER A 22 12.18 19.45 -7.64
CA SER A 22 11.87 18.17 -7.02
C SER A 22 10.95 17.42 -7.97
N LEU A 23 11.54 16.60 -8.86
CA LEU A 23 10.83 15.43 -9.37
C LEU A 23 10.64 14.48 -8.17
N ALA A 24 9.63 14.75 -7.36
CA ALA A 24 9.11 13.78 -6.42
C ALA A 24 8.26 12.79 -7.20
N ALA A 25 8.92 11.95 -8.00
CA ALA A 25 8.39 10.65 -8.37
C ALA A 25 8.92 9.62 -7.37
N HIS A 26 8.71 9.91 -6.08
CA HIS A 26 8.77 8.88 -5.06
C HIS A 26 7.37 8.31 -5.02
N GLY A 27 7.12 7.28 -5.85
CA GLY A 27 6.19 6.26 -5.41
C GLY A 27 6.75 5.82 -4.08
N GLU A 28 6.06 6.18 -2.99
CA GLU A 28 6.37 5.70 -1.66
C GLU A 28 6.63 4.19 -1.80
N PRO A 29 7.78 3.65 -1.36
CA PRO A 29 7.93 2.21 -1.33
C PRO A 29 6.76 1.74 -0.48
N VAL A 30 5.75 1.11 -1.11
CA VAL A 30 4.63 0.50 -0.39
C VAL A 30 5.31 -0.29 0.72
N PRO A 31 5.10 0.06 1.99
CA PRO A 31 5.82 -0.59 3.08
C PRO A 31 5.66 -2.08 2.86
N GLU A 32 6.77 -2.83 2.80
CA GLU A 32 6.76 -4.25 2.48
C GLU A 32 5.55 -4.89 3.14
N SER A 33 4.57 -5.29 2.31
CA SER A 33 3.25 -5.62 2.79
C SER A 33 3.41 -6.61 3.93
N GLN A 34 2.97 -6.23 5.14
CA GLN A 34 3.05 -7.10 6.31
C GLN A 34 2.33 -8.44 6.06
N TRP A 35 1.48 -8.50 5.04
CA TRP A 35 0.82 -9.71 4.56
C TRP A 35 1.72 -10.48 3.59
N GLN A 36 2.00 -11.74 3.93
CA GLN A 36 2.80 -12.69 3.15
C GLN A 36 1.89 -13.71 2.49
N ALA A 37 2.15 -14.09 1.24
CA ALA A 37 1.33 -15.07 0.54
C ALA A 37 1.29 -16.41 1.29
N SER A 38 0.11 -17.00 1.43
CA SER A 38 -0.10 -18.28 2.10
C SER A 38 -0.83 -19.25 1.16
N GLN A 39 -0.52 -20.54 1.30
CA GLN A 39 -1.25 -21.60 0.60
C GLN A 39 -2.55 -21.99 1.32
N ALA A 40 -2.87 -21.34 2.44
CA ALA A 40 -4.12 -21.54 3.15
C ALA A 40 -5.32 -21.13 2.29
N THR A 41 -6.44 -21.81 2.49
CA THR A 41 -7.73 -21.44 1.91
C THR A 41 -8.64 -20.87 3.01
N LEU A 42 -9.66 -20.10 2.63
CA LEU A 42 -10.66 -19.62 3.60
C LEU A 42 -11.29 -20.79 4.37
N PHE A 43 -11.59 -21.87 3.66
CA PHE A 43 -12.17 -23.07 4.25
C PHE A 43 -11.27 -23.70 5.31
N THR A 44 -9.99 -23.93 5.00
CA THR A 44 -9.03 -24.50 5.95
C THR A 44 -8.84 -23.58 7.17
N LEU A 45 -8.80 -22.26 6.98
CA LEU A 45 -8.67 -21.31 8.09
C LEU A 45 -9.89 -21.37 9.03
N VAL A 46 -11.11 -21.44 8.48
CA VAL A 46 -12.33 -21.55 9.29
C VAL A 46 -12.36 -22.90 10.04
N GLN A 47 -11.92 -23.98 9.41
CA GLN A 47 -11.79 -25.29 10.06
C GLN A 47 -10.75 -25.26 11.20
N ASP A 48 -9.65 -24.54 11.02
CA ASP A 48 -8.58 -24.37 12.02
C ASP A 48 -8.96 -23.39 13.16
N GLY A 49 -10.20 -22.90 13.16
CA GLY A 49 -10.76 -22.06 14.21
C GLY A 49 -10.49 -20.56 14.07
N TYR A 50 -9.98 -20.11 12.92
CA TYR A 50 -9.95 -18.68 12.61
C TYR A 50 -11.37 -18.17 12.36
N ARG A 51 -11.70 -17.00 12.90
CA ARG A 51 -13.00 -16.36 12.73
C ARG A 51 -12.89 -15.19 11.78
N ILE A 52 -13.87 -15.01 10.90
CA ILE A 52 -13.99 -13.81 10.07
C ILE A 52 -14.36 -12.65 11.00
N VAL A 53 -13.47 -11.66 11.09
CA VAL A 53 -13.63 -10.48 11.94
C VAL A 53 -14.02 -9.23 11.15
N SER A 54 -13.75 -9.20 9.85
CA SER A 54 -14.15 -8.12 8.96
C SER A 54 -14.26 -8.62 7.51
N VAL A 55 -15.17 -8.00 6.75
CA VAL A 55 -15.31 -8.18 5.31
C VAL A 55 -15.37 -6.80 4.67
N ILE A 56 -14.49 -6.56 3.70
CA ILE A 56 -14.46 -5.31 2.93
C ILE A 56 -14.81 -5.66 1.49
N GLU A 57 -15.81 -5.00 0.93
CA GLU A 57 -16.18 -5.12 -0.48
C GLU A 57 -15.76 -3.85 -1.23
N GLU A 58 -14.97 -4.04 -2.28
CA GLU A 58 -14.56 -2.99 -3.21
C GLU A 58 -15.15 -3.28 -4.60
N ARG A 59 -16.08 -2.45 -5.05
CA ARG A 59 -16.63 -2.56 -6.41
C ARG A 59 -15.83 -1.71 -7.38
N ARG A 60 -15.41 -2.29 -8.50
CA ARG A 60 -14.72 -1.62 -9.60
C ARG A 60 -15.59 -1.67 -10.86
N GLY A 61 -16.59 -0.80 -10.90
CA GLY A 61 -17.63 -0.78 -11.94
C GLY A 61 -18.75 -1.79 -11.69
N GLU A 62 -19.58 -2.04 -12.71
CA GLU A 62 -20.76 -2.92 -12.62
C GLU A 62 -20.41 -4.42 -12.59
N ALA A 63 -19.27 -4.81 -13.18
CA ALA A 63 -18.95 -6.22 -13.47
C ALA A 63 -17.83 -6.81 -12.60
N ASN A 64 -17.14 -5.99 -11.80
CA ASN A 64 -16.00 -6.45 -10.99
C ASN A 64 -16.19 -6.04 -9.53
N SER A 65 -16.10 -7.01 -8.62
CA SER A 65 -16.06 -6.75 -7.19
C SER A 65 -14.95 -7.56 -6.54
N THR A 66 -14.26 -6.97 -5.56
CA THR A 66 -13.24 -7.62 -4.75
C THR A 66 -13.73 -7.67 -3.31
N GLN A 67 -13.79 -8.86 -2.71
CA GLN A 67 -14.11 -9.05 -1.31
C GLN A 67 -12.84 -9.44 -0.56
N THR A 68 -12.52 -8.70 0.49
CA THR A 68 -11.41 -9.02 1.39
C THR A 68 -11.97 -9.47 2.73
N PHE A 69 -11.72 -10.72 3.07
CA PHE A 69 -12.07 -11.34 4.33
C PHE A 69 -10.87 -11.27 5.26
N TYR A 70 -11.02 -10.64 6.42
CA TYR A 70 -10.02 -10.67 7.47
C TYR A 70 -10.41 -11.71 8.50
N LEU A 71 -9.49 -12.63 8.80
CA LEU A 71 -9.66 -13.68 9.77
C LEU A 71 -8.65 -13.54 10.90
N GLN A 72 -9.05 -13.87 12.11
CA GLN A 72 -8.19 -13.78 13.28
C GLN A 72 -8.36 -14.98 14.21
N ARG A 73 -7.24 -15.34 14.84
CA ARG A 73 -7.14 -16.23 16.00
C ARG A 73 -6.12 -15.62 16.97
N GLU A 74 -6.04 -16.14 18.19
CA GLU A 74 -5.08 -15.67 19.21
C GLU A 74 -3.64 -15.54 18.71
N GLN A 75 -3.21 -16.47 17.84
CA GLN A 75 -1.82 -16.61 17.40
C GLN A 75 -1.53 -16.10 15.98
N GLY A 76 -2.51 -15.50 15.30
CA GLY A 76 -2.32 -15.07 13.92
C GLY A 76 -3.52 -14.38 13.28
N ALA A 77 -3.26 -13.74 12.16
CA ALA A 77 -4.28 -13.11 11.33
C ALA A 77 -4.04 -13.45 9.86
N PHE A 78 -5.13 -13.61 9.13
CA PHE A 78 -5.14 -13.84 7.70
C PHE A 78 -6.01 -12.79 7.01
N LYS A 79 -5.65 -12.43 5.77
CA LYS A 79 -6.58 -11.81 4.84
C LYS A 79 -6.75 -12.74 3.64
N CYS A 80 -7.96 -12.93 3.18
CA CYS A 80 -8.25 -13.66 1.96
C CYS A 80 -9.01 -12.73 1.01
N ILE A 81 -8.57 -12.67 -0.24
CA ILE A 81 -9.12 -11.80 -1.27
C ILE A 81 -9.82 -12.67 -2.30
N GLU A 82 -11.09 -12.38 -2.54
CA GLU A 82 -11.90 -12.96 -3.59
C GLU A 82 -12.20 -11.91 -4.64
N GLN A 83 -11.77 -12.14 -5.88
CA GLN A 83 -12.07 -11.28 -7.00
C GLN A 83 -13.17 -11.94 -7.84
N HIS A 84 -14.32 -11.27 -7.91
CA HIS A 84 -15.42 -11.63 -8.80
C HIS A 84 -15.27 -10.85 -10.10
N GLN A 85 -15.13 -11.56 -11.22
CA GLN A 85 -15.13 -10.99 -12.55
C GLN A 85 -16.31 -11.60 -13.32
N ILE A 86 -17.28 -10.76 -13.70
CA ILE A 86 -18.38 -11.20 -14.56
C ILE A 86 -17.92 -11.10 -16.01
N GLU A 87 -17.54 -12.23 -16.61
CA GLU A 87 -17.16 -12.26 -18.02
C GLU A 87 -18.41 -12.31 -18.91
N PRO A 88 -18.64 -11.32 -19.79
CA PRO A 88 -19.93 -11.14 -20.48
C PRO A 88 -20.27 -12.20 -21.53
N LYS A 89 -19.40 -13.19 -21.76
CA LYS A 89 -19.62 -14.27 -22.76
C LYS A 89 -19.62 -15.68 -22.18
N THR A 90 -19.33 -15.84 -20.89
CA THR A 90 -19.22 -17.15 -20.27
C THR A 90 -19.98 -17.09 -18.95
N HIS A 91 -21.05 -17.87 -18.80
CA HIS A 91 -21.89 -17.94 -17.58
C HIS A 91 -21.13 -18.49 -16.34
N ALA A 92 -19.81 -18.64 -16.41
CA ALA A 92 -18.97 -19.09 -15.32
C ALA A 92 -18.27 -17.87 -14.69
N SER A 93 -18.74 -17.49 -13.50
CA SER A 93 -18.01 -16.57 -12.62
C SER A 93 -16.81 -17.33 -12.05
N GLU A 94 -15.62 -17.09 -12.58
CA GLU A 94 -14.40 -17.67 -12.02
C GLU A 94 -13.84 -16.71 -10.97
N ALA A 95 -14.18 -16.96 -9.70
CA ALA A 95 -13.67 -16.14 -8.60
C ALA A 95 -12.21 -16.50 -8.32
N GLN A 96 -11.31 -15.52 -8.42
CA GLN A 96 -9.90 -15.73 -8.06
C GLN A 96 -9.74 -15.51 -6.55
N PHE A 97 -9.20 -16.51 -5.86
CA PHE A 97 -9.08 -16.52 -4.40
C PHE A 97 -7.61 -16.60 -3.98
N ALA A 98 -7.16 -15.70 -3.11
CA ALA A 98 -5.80 -15.70 -2.57
C ALA A 98 -5.77 -15.30 -1.10
N CYS A 99 -5.08 -16.08 -0.26
CA CYS A 99 -4.90 -15.77 1.16
C CYS A 99 -3.48 -15.35 1.48
N PHE A 100 -3.37 -14.49 2.51
CA PHE A 100 -2.11 -13.97 3.01
C PHE A 100 -2.13 -14.00 4.54
N GLU A 101 -1.00 -14.37 5.11
CA GLU A 101 -0.77 -14.38 6.56
C GLU A 101 -0.11 -13.08 6.99
N LEU A 102 -0.53 -12.54 8.13
CA LEU A 102 0.12 -11.38 8.73
C LEU A 102 1.48 -11.81 9.32
N ALA A 103 2.56 -11.22 8.82
CA ALA A 103 3.89 -11.42 9.34
C ALA A 103 3.94 -11.04 10.82
N GLN A 104 4.50 -11.93 11.65
CA GLN A 104 4.65 -11.67 13.06
C GLN A 104 5.74 -10.61 13.29
N PRO A 105 5.45 -9.54 14.03
CA PRO A 105 6.45 -8.53 14.33
C PRO A 105 7.46 -9.09 15.33
N PHE A 106 8.74 -9.14 14.91
CA PHE A 106 9.93 -9.46 15.72
C PHE A 106 9.94 -10.85 16.38
N SER A 107 10.37 -11.87 15.63
CA SER A 107 11.01 -13.04 16.25
C SER A 107 12.45 -12.71 16.66
N THR A 108 12.66 -11.77 17.58
CA THR A 108 13.98 -11.64 18.21
C THR A 108 14.14 -12.82 19.16
N LYS A 109 14.69 -13.93 18.66
CA LYS A 109 15.38 -14.91 19.49
C LYS A 109 16.58 -14.16 20.10
N VAL A 110 16.38 -13.51 21.24
CA VAL A 110 17.48 -13.06 22.08
C VAL A 110 18.18 -14.35 22.53
N LYS A 111 19.37 -14.57 21.97
CA LYS A 111 20.26 -15.67 22.33
C LYS A 111 21.14 -15.24 23.49
#